data_AF-A0A392RXD4-F1
#
_entry.id   AF-A0A392RXD4-F1
#
_cell.length_a   1.000
_cell.length_b   1.000
_cell.length_c   1.000
_cell.angle_alpha   90.00
_cell.angle_beta   90.00
_cell.angle_gamma   90.00
#
_symmetry.space_group_name_H-M   'P 1'
#
loop_
_entity.id
_entity.type
_entity.pdbx_description
1 polymer ?
#
loop_
_entity_poly.entity_id
_entity_poly.type
_entity_poly.pdbx_seq_one_letter_code
_entity_poly.pdbx_strand_id
1 'polypeptide(L)'
;EYLGNPYQLEGDDGLCPYGRELARGNWNVQAMTEKLLMPGCTFRCNRANIPLRVMREDMKLKVQLVLLFIYYNLLPRSHLSDAPMNIAGLLYMVTCGTPIDIARVISNEMKAIACSGVTD
;
A
#
# COMPACT_ATOMS: atom_id res chain seq x y z
N GLU A 1 -15.80 3.81 26.07
CA GLU A 1 -16.24 3.67 24.66
C GLU A 1 -15.25 2.75 23.97
N TYR A 2 -15.70 1.63 23.38
CA TYR A 2 -14.84 0.54 22.91
C TYR A 2 -13.87 0.94 21.80
N LEU A 3 -14.20 1.97 21.02
CA LEU A 3 -13.39 2.46 19.89
C LEU A 3 -12.77 3.85 20.11
N GLY A 4 -13.03 4.50 21.25
CA GLY A 4 -12.53 5.84 21.55
C GLY A 4 -12.98 6.89 20.52
N ASN A 5 -12.02 7.67 19.99
CA ASN A 5 -12.27 8.72 19.00
C ASN A 5 -11.98 8.18 17.58
N PRO A 6 -13.00 7.71 16.83
CA PRO A 6 -12.78 7.21 15.48
C PRO A 6 -12.24 8.31 14.57
N TYR A 7 -11.34 7.93 13.66
CA TYR A 7 -10.78 8.84 12.68
C TYR A 7 -11.90 9.50 11.84
N GLN A 8 -11.97 10.83 11.87
CA GLN A 8 -12.95 11.58 11.11
C GLN A 8 -12.40 11.92 9.72
N LEU A 9 -13.19 11.63 8.70
CA LEU A 9 -12.87 11.94 7.32
C LEU A 9 -13.22 13.41 7.05
N GLU A 10 -12.25 14.18 6.55
CA GLU A 10 -12.40 15.63 6.37
C GLU A 10 -13.12 16.02 5.06
N GLY A 11 -13.52 15.06 4.20
CA GLY A 11 -14.09 15.33 2.88
C GLY A 11 -15.44 14.64 2.63
N ASP A 12 -16.27 15.27 1.78
CA ASP A 12 -17.61 14.78 1.40
C ASP A 12 -17.57 13.48 0.58
N ASP A 13 -16.42 13.15 -0.02
CA ASP A 13 -16.20 11.91 -0.75
C ASP A 13 -16.10 10.68 0.18
N GLY A 14 -16.01 10.90 1.49
CA GLY A 14 -15.85 9.84 2.48
C GLY A 14 -14.52 9.09 2.33
N LEU A 15 -13.50 9.65 1.68
CA LEU A 15 -12.20 9.03 1.48
C LEU A 15 -11.10 9.71 2.30
N CYS A 16 -10.19 8.90 2.85
CA CYS A 16 -8.94 9.42 3.40
C CYS A 16 -7.98 9.80 2.25
N PRO A 17 -6.89 10.55 2.51
CA PRO A 17 -5.90 10.90 1.48
C PRO A 17 -5.41 9.69 0.66
N TYR A 18 -5.13 8.55 1.31
CA TYR A 18 -4.76 7.33 0.59
C TYR A 18 -5.87 6.81 -0.33
N GLY A 19 -7.12 6.82 0.14
CA GLY A 19 -8.27 6.38 -0.65
C GLY A 19 -8.45 7.21 -1.93
N ARG A 20 -8.22 8.53 -1.86
CA ARG A 20 -8.24 9.41 -3.03
C ARG A 20 -7.14 9.08 -4.05
N GLU A 21 -5.91 8.93 -3.58
CA GLU A 21 -4.78 8.59 -4.47
C GLU A 21 -4.94 7.20 -5.10
N LEU A 22 -5.42 6.23 -4.33
CA LEU A 22 -5.73 4.89 -4.83
C LEU A 22 -6.80 4.92 -5.94
N ALA A 23 -7.85 5.72 -5.77
CA ALA A 23 -8.92 5.86 -6.76
C ALA A 23 -8.44 6.53 -8.06
N ARG A 24 -7.49 7.46 -7.98
CA ARG A 24 -6.90 8.14 -9.15
C ARG A 24 -5.93 7.25 -9.91
N GLY A 25 -5.16 6.41 -9.21
CA GLY A 25 -4.19 5.50 -9.80
C GLY A 25 -2.95 6.16 -10.44
N ASN A 26 -2.80 7.48 -10.32
CA ASN A 26 -1.72 8.27 -10.91
C ASN A 26 -0.52 8.44 -9.96
N TRP A 27 0.01 7.32 -9.49
CA TRP A 27 1.11 7.28 -8.53
C TRP A 27 2.35 8.04 -9.01
N ASN A 28 2.93 8.87 -8.14
CA ASN A 28 4.22 9.52 -8.39
C ASN A 28 5.37 8.52 -8.15
N VAL A 29 5.68 7.74 -9.18
CA VAL A 29 6.67 6.66 -9.14
C VAL A 29 8.07 7.17 -8.78
N GLN A 30 8.43 8.38 -9.20
CA GLN A 30 9.72 8.97 -8.84
C GLN A 30 9.80 9.24 -7.33
N ALA A 31 8.81 9.94 -6.76
CA ALA A 31 8.77 10.22 -5.33
C ALA A 31 8.70 8.93 -4.50
N MET A 32 7.98 7.92 -4.99
CA MET A 32 7.94 6.59 -4.38
C MET A 32 9.31 5.92 -4.41
N THR A 33 10.02 5.97 -5.53
CA THR A 33 11.37 5.40 -5.67
C THR A 33 12.33 6.01 -4.66
N GLU A 34 12.39 7.33 -4.59
CA GLU A 34 13.27 8.06 -3.67
C GLU A 34 12.95 7.78 -2.21
N LYS A 35 11.66 7.67 -1.87
CA LYS A 35 11.23 7.40 -0.50
C LYS A 35 11.49 5.95 -0.08
N LEU A 36 11.16 4.99 -0.93
CA LEU A 36 11.09 3.57 -0.59
C LEU A 36 12.40 2.80 -0.81
N LEU A 37 13.14 3.13 -1.87
CA LEU A 37 14.22 2.27 -2.39
C LEU A 37 15.62 2.78 -2.00
N MET A 38 16.59 1.88 -2.00
CA MET A 38 17.99 2.24 -1.88
C MET A 38 18.45 3.06 -3.11
N PRO A 39 19.48 3.92 -2.97
CA PRO A 39 20.00 4.68 -4.10
C PRO A 39 20.38 3.77 -5.29
N GLY A 40 19.94 4.12 -6.49
CA GLY A 40 20.19 3.35 -7.72
C GLY A 40 19.19 2.24 -8.02
N CYS A 41 18.31 1.90 -7.07
CA CYS A 41 17.23 0.93 -7.30
C CYS A 41 15.98 1.62 -7.90
N THR A 42 15.16 0.87 -8.63
CA THR A 42 13.95 1.38 -9.31
C THR A 42 12.84 0.33 -9.38
N PHE A 43 11.64 0.74 -9.79
CA PHE A 43 10.51 -0.16 -10.05
C PHE A 43 10.82 -1.11 -11.21
N ARG A 44 10.43 -2.37 -11.04
CA ARG A 44 10.36 -3.32 -12.15
C ARG A 44 9.21 -2.89 -13.05
N CYS A 45 9.52 -2.67 -14.32
CA CYS A 45 8.56 -2.23 -15.32
C CYS A 45 8.22 -3.36 -16.30
N ASN A 46 7.06 -3.28 -16.94
CA ASN A 46 6.70 -4.15 -18.04
C ASN A 46 7.44 -3.74 -19.34
N ARG A 47 7.17 -4.45 -20.45
CA ARG A 47 7.77 -4.15 -21.77
C ARG A 47 7.45 -2.75 -22.32
N ALA A 48 6.33 -2.16 -21.88
CA ALA A 48 5.91 -0.80 -22.23
C ALA A 48 6.45 0.25 -21.22
N ASN A 49 7.40 -0.14 -20.36
CA ASN A 49 7.97 0.71 -19.32
C ASN A 49 6.96 1.21 -18.28
N ILE A 50 5.87 0.47 -18.07
CA ILE A 50 4.88 0.75 -17.03
C ILE A 50 5.32 0.08 -15.73
N PRO A 51 5.43 0.81 -14.61
CA PRO A 51 5.81 0.25 -13.30
C PRO A 51 4.82 -0.83 -12.84
N LEU A 52 5.37 -1.98 -12.41
CA LEU A 52 4.59 -3.12 -11.93
C LEU A 52 4.74 -3.34 -10.43
N ARG A 53 5.99 -3.30 -9.95
CA ARG A 53 6.34 -3.69 -8.58
C ARG A 53 7.72 -3.21 -8.19
N VAL A 54 7.99 -3.24 -6.89
CA VAL A 54 9.33 -3.05 -6.30
C VAL A 54 9.77 -4.33 -5.59
N MET A 55 11.04 -4.70 -5.69
CA MET A 55 11.57 -5.86 -4.97
C MET A 55 11.86 -5.47 -3.52
N ARG A 56 11.56 -6.35 -2.56
CA ARG A 56 11.83 -6.09 -1.14
C ARG A 56 13.31 -5.88 -0.87
N GLU A 57 14.18 -6.64 -1.54
CA GLU A 57 15.64 -6.52 -1.41
C GLU A 57 16.18 -5.15 -1.85
N ASP A 58 15.48 -4.47 -2.77
CA ASP A 58 15.82 -3.14 -3.27
C ASP A 58 15.35 -2.01 -2.33
N MET A 59 14.55 -2.33 -1.30
CA MET A 59 13.99 -1.35 -0.37
C MET A 59 14.93 -1.02 0.80
N LYS A 60 14.82 0.20 1.32
CA LYS A 60 15.46 0.58 2.59
C LYS A 60 14.98 -0.33 3.72
N LEU A 61 15.85 -0.65 4.68
CA LEU A 61 15.54 -1.60 5.76
C LEU A 61 14.25 -1.26 6.53
N LYS A 62 14.04 0.01 6.88
CA LYS A 62 12.81 0.46 7.57
C LYS A 62 11.56 0.23 6.73
N VAL A 63 11.66 0.39 5.41
CA VAL A 63 10.57 0.20 4.47
C VAL A 63 10.22 -1.28 4.35
N GLN A 64 11.21 -2.17 4.38
CA GLN A 64 10.96 -3.63 4.41
C GLN A 64 10.15 -4.05 5.65
N LEU A 65 10.44 -3.49 6.82
CA LEU A 65 9.70 -3.78 8.05
C LEU A 65 8.23 -3.35 7.93
N VAL A 66 7.98 -2.15 7.38
CA VAL A 66 6.60 -1.67 7.15
C VAL A 66 5.88 -2.53 6.11
N LEU A 67 6.58 -2.98 5.06
CA LEU A 67 6.00 -3.89 4.07
C LEU A 67 5.55 -5.21 4.72
N LEU A 68 6.40 -5.81 5.56
CA LEU A 68 6.03 -7.03 6.27
C LEU A 68 4.86 -6.80 7.22
N PHE A 69 4.83 -5.66 7.92
CA PHE A 69 3.68 -5.30 8.75
C PHE A 69 2.38 -5.25 7.94
N ILE A 70 2.40 -4.59 6.77
CA ILE A 70 1.26 -4.56 5.84
C ILE A 70 0.86 -5.98 5.43
N TYR A 71 1.82 -6.80 5.01
CA TYR A 71 1.55 -8.16 4.53
C TYR A 71 1.09 -9.14 5.58
N TYR A 72 1.43 -8.96 6.85
CA TYR A 72 0.95 -9.86 7.89
C TYR A 72 -0.37 -9.41 8.50
N ASN A 73 -0.67 -8.11 8.51
CA ASN A 73 -1.75 -7.57 9.35
C ASN A 73 -2.84 -6.84 8.56
N LEU A 74 -2.53 -6.24 7.40
CA LEU A 74 -3.48 -5.39 6.67
C LEU A 74 -3.95 -6.02 5.37
N LEU A 75 -3.00 -6.52 4.59
CA LEU A 75 -3.20 -7.09 3.25
C LEU A 75 -2.46 -8.43 3.17
N PRO A 76 -3.00 -9.52 3.76
CA PRO A 76 -2.35 -10.82 3.82
C PRO A 76 -1.85 -11.34 2.47
N ARG A 77 -0.54 -11.63 2.34
CA ARG A 77 0.05 -12.22 1.12
C ARG A 77 0.98 -13.37 1.48
N SER A 78 0.99 -14.41 0.65
CA SER A 78 1.92 -15.55 0.75
C SER A 78 3.30 -15.24 0.17
N HIS A 79 3.35 -14.39 -0.86
CA HIS A 79 4.58 -13.93 -1.49
C HIS A 79 5.04 -12.60 -0.88
N LEU A 80 6.23 -12.59 -0.29
CA LEU A 80 6.78 -11.47 0.50
C LEU A 80 8.05 -10.86 -0.13
N SER A 81 8.40 -11.27 -1.34
CA SER A 81 9.64 -10.87 -2.02
C SER A 81 9.53 -9.54 -2.76
N ASP A 82 8.32 -9.07 -3.04
CA ASP A 82 8.05 -7.85 -3.80
C ASP A 82 6.79 -7.14 -3.30
N ALA A 83 6.55 -5.93 -3.80
CA ALA A 83 5.31 -5.19 -3.60
C ALA A 83 4.74 -4.70 -4.94
N PRO A 84 3.55 -5.16 -5.37
CA PRO A 84 2.88 -4.61 -6.54
C PRO A 84 2.41 -3.18 -6.31
N MET A 85 2.09 -2.44 -7.37
CA MET A 85 1.81 -1.00 -7.33
C MET A 85 0.83 -0.54 -6.24
N ASN A 86 -0.27 -1.26 -6.03
CA ASN A 86 -1.25 -0.91 -4.99
C ASN A 86 -0.68 -1.01 -3.57
N ILE A 87 0.15 -2.03 -3.31
CA ILE A 87 0.86 -2.22 -2.04
C ILE A 87 1.99 -1.19 -1.90
N ALA A 88 2.75 -0.95 -2.97
CA ALA A 88 3.80 0.06 -2.99
C ALA A 88 3.24 1.47 -2.71
N GLY A 89 2.04 1.78 -3.23
CA GLY A 89 1.32 3.02 -2.95
C GLY A 89 0.93 3.15 -1.48
N LEU A 90 0.35 2.10 -0.88
CA LEU A 90 0.06 2.09 0.56
C LEU A 90 1.34 2.25 1.39
N LEU A 91 2.38 1.48 1.07
CA LEU A 91 3.67 1.52 1.74
C LEU A 91 4.29 2.93 1.68
N TYR A 92 4.22 3.61 0.54
CA TYR A 92 4.65 4.99 0.38
C TYR A 92 3.89 5.94 1.31
N MET A 93 2.57 5.85 1.36
CA MET A 93 1.73 6.73 2.18
C MET A 93 1.98 6.51 3.67
N VAL A 94 2.10 5.26 4.12
CA VAL A 94 2.49 4.94 5.51
C VAL A 94 3.88 5.52 5.81
N THR A 95 4.85 5.34 4.91
CA THR A 95 6.22 5.81 5.10
C THR A 95 6.33 7.36 5.07
N CYS A 96 5.36 8.05 4.48
CA CYS A 96 5.25 9.50 4.51
C CYS A 96 4.52 10.03 5.76
N GLY A 97 3.92 9.15 6.58
CA GLY A 97 3.11 9.57 7.72
C GLY A 97 1.74 10.12 7.32
N THR A 98 1.27 9.80 6.11
CA THR A 98 -0.03 10.26 5.63
C THR A 98 -1.15 9.57 6.41
N PRO A 99 -2.22 10.29 6.82
CA PRO A 99 -3.39 9.68 7.43
C PRO A 99 -4.04 8.63 6.52
N ILE A 100 -4.27 7.43 7.06
CA ILE A 100 -4.84 6.29 6.36
C ILE A 100 -5.99 5.71 7.20
N ASP A 101 -7.13 5.50 6.54
CA ASP A 101 -8.25 4.75 7.09
C ASP A 101 -7.94 3.24 7.02
N ILE A 102 -7.25 2.74 8.06
CA ILE A 102 -6.82 1.34 8.14
C ILE A 102 -8.01 0.38 8.21
N ALA A 103 -9.11 0.78 8.86
CA ALA A 103 -10.32 -0.02 8.94
C ALA A 103 -10.88 -0.31 7.54
N ARG A 104 -10.92 0.72 6.67
CA ARG A 104 -11.35 0.54 5.28
C ARG A 104 -10.38 -0.31 4.46
N VAL A 105 -9.08 -0.20 4.68
CA VAL A 105 -8.08 -1.05 4.00
C VAL A 105 -8.35 -2.53 4.31
N ILE A 106 -8.48 -2.87 5.59
CA ILE A 106 -8.75 -4.25 6.04
C ILE A 106 -10.12 -4.71 5.53
N SER A 107 -11.17 -3.90 5.65
CA SER A 107 -12.52 -4.30 5.22
C SER A 107 -12.59 -4.60 3.72
N ASN A 108 -11.87 -3.82 2.90
CA ASN A 108 -11.82 -4.03 1.46
C ASN A 108 -11.07 -5.32 1.10
N GLU A 109 -10.00 -5.63 1.81
CA GLU A 109 -9.27 -6.90 1.63
C GLU A 109 -10.13 -8.10 2.05
N MET A 110 -10.77 -8.04 3.22
CA MET A 110 -11.70 -9.08 3.67
C MET A 110 -12.83 -9.29 2.66
N LYS A 111 -13.41 -8.21 2.13
CA LYS A 111 -14.42 -8.27 1.08
C LYS A 111 -13.87 -8.94 -0.18
N ALA A 112 -12.67 -8.56 -0.62
CA ALA A 112 -12.04 -9.14 -1.80
C ALA A 112 -11.82 -10.65 -1.65
N ILE A 113 -11.33 -11.10 -0.48
CA ILE A 113 -11.15 -12.52 -0.17
C ILE A 113 -12.49 -13.25 -0.16
N ALA A 114 -13.48 -12.74 0.57
CA ALA A 114 -14.82 -13.33 0.64
C ALA A 114 -15.51 -13.44 -0.75
N CYS A 115 -15.26 -12.47 -1.64
CA CYS A 115 -15.78 -12.46 -3.00
C CYS A 115 -14.92 -13.23 -4.02
N SER A 116 -13.72 -13.67 -3.66
CA SER A 116 -12.80 -14.34 -4.59
C SER A 116 -13.18 -15.79 -4.88
N GLY A 117 -14.05 -16.38 -4.05
CA GLY A 117 -14.42 -17.80 -4.15
C GLY A 117 -13.28 -18.76 -3.81
N VAL A 118 -12.14 -18.25 -3.33
CA VAL A 118 -11.04 -19.07 -2.80
C VAL A 118 -11.47 -19.60 -1.44
N THR A 119 -11.86 -20.87 -1.41
CA THR A 119 -11.96 -21.64 -0.17
C THR A 119 -10.56 -22.15 0.17
N ASP A 120 -10.11 -21.89 1.40
CA ASP A 120 -8.92 -22.56 1.97
C ASP A 120 -9.01 -24.09 1.83
#